data_AF-A0A2N3F549-F1
#
_entry.id   AF-A0A2N3F549-F1
#
_cell.length_a   1.000
_cell.length_b   1.000
_cell.length_c   1.000
_cell.angle_alpha   90.00
_cell.angle_beta   90.00
_cell.angle_gamma   90.00
#
_symmetry.space_group_name_H-M   'P 1'
#
loop_
_entity.id
_entity.type
_entity.pdbx_description
1 polymer ?
#
loop_
_entity_poly.entity_id
_entity_poly.type
_entity_poly.pdbx_seq_one_letter_code
_entity_poly.pdbx_strand_id
1 'polypeptide(L)'
;MGSKARVKFLNRAARYDGDIEFVDVIYTAVIADHMTPEDGVPLFAGVDVGRHPRLAGQKPTSDNRRHVAGHLRRSVYASYIKDLYEDFAEYLMEIVSVARKGSKPTDIAREHKVTLEAGEILDCHSLEDVLGLVTASFFDRLEQMSNTKRILQLLNDGLGLDLDAVVVAAAQPYVELRHLLVHTDGVASPEFCAEFPDF
;
A
#
# COMPACT_ATOMS: atom_id res chain seq x y z
N MET A 1 14.53 1.78 -20.81
CA MET A 1 13.30 0.95 -20.93
C MET A 1 12.94 0.47 -19.54
N GLY A 2 11.75 0.82 -19.03
CA GLY A 2 11.34 0.39 -17.68
C GLY A 2 11.11 -1.12 -17.62
N SER A 3 11.52 -1.76 -16.54
CA SER A 3 11.23 -3.19 -16.30
C SER A 3 9.72 -3.44 -16.33
N LYS A 4 9.29 -4.66 -16.69
CA LYS A 4 7.87 -5.05 -16.64
C LYS A 4 7.27 -4.81 -15.25
N ALA A 5 8.04 -5.11 -14.20
CA ALA A 5 7.75 -4.77 -12.81
C ALA A 5 7.34 -3.31 -12.62
N ARG A 6 8.14 -2.37 -13.13
CA ARG A 6 7.91 -0.92 -12.99
C ARG A 6 6.63 -0.50 -13.71
N VAL A 7 6.41 -1.01 -14.92
CA VAL A 7 5.18 -0.68 -15.69
C VAL A 7 3.94 -1.20 -14.97
N LYS A 8 3.99 -2.44 -14.46
CA LYS A 8 2.91 -3.04 -13.68
C LYS A 8 2.58 -2.23 -12.44
N PHE A 9 3.59 -1.87 -11.64
CA PHE A 9 3.43 -1.03 -10.44
C PHE A 9 2.77 0.31 -10.76
N LEU A 10 3.30 1.05 -11.74
CA LEU A 10 2.77 2.37 -12.11
C LEU A 10 1.33 2.32 -12.64
N ASN A 11 0.99 1.28 -13.40
CA ASN A 11 -0.38 1.09 -13.88
C ASN A 11 -1.36 0.79 -12.74
N ARG A 12 -0.95 0.04 -11.72
CA ARG A 12 -1.78 -0.19 -10.53
C ARG A 12 -1.94 1.08 -9.70
N ALA A 13 -0.85 1.81 -9.46
CA ALA A 13 -0.89 3.11 -8.78
C ALA A 13 -1.87 4.08 -9.46
N ALA A 14 -1.76 4.24 -10.79
CA ALA A 14 -2.67 5.11 -11.56
C ALA A 14 -4.13 4.67 -11.49
N ARG A 15 -4.40 3.37 -11.34
CA ARG A 15 -5.77 2.87 -11.15
C ARG A 15 -6.30 3.30 -9.78
N TYR A 16 -5.49 3.17 -8.74
CA TYR A 16 -5.89 3.59 -7.40
C TYR A 16 -6.13 5.10 -7.33
N ASP A 17 -5.34 5.91 -8.06
CA ASP A 17 -5.57 7.35 -8.17
C ASP A 17 -6.96 7.64 -8.77
N GLY A 18 -7.36 6.90 -9.82
CA GLY A 18 -8.69 7.00 -10.41
C GLY A 18 -9.83 6.61 -9.45
N ASP A 19 -9.62 5.62 -8.58
CA ASP A 19 -10.60 5.23 -7.55
C ASP A 19 -10.76 6.34 -6.49
N ILE A 20 -9.68 7.02 -6.13
CA ILE A 20 -9.66 8.18 -5.22
C ILE A 20 -10.39 9.37 -5.85
N GLU A 21 -10.08 9.70 -7.10
CA GLU A 21 -10.78 10.75 -7.85
C GLU A 21 -12.28 10.46 -7.93
N PHE A 22 -12.66 9.21 -8.21
CA PHE A 22 -14.06 8.83 -8.35
C PHE A 22 -14.82 8.92 -7.02
N VAL A 23 -14.23 8.50 -5.90
CA VAL A 23 -14.89 8.63 -4.59
C VAL A 23 -15.04 10.10 -4.19
N ASP A 24 -14.11 10.97 -4.59
CA ASP A 24 -14.19 12.42 -4.38
C ASP A 24 -15.30 13.06 -5.22
N VAL A 25 -15.52 12.59 -6.45
CA VAL A 25 -16.67 12.99 -7.28
C VAL A 25 -17.99 12.61 -6.58
N ILE A 26 -18.10 11.38 -6.07
CA ILE A 26 -19.29 10.92 -5.33
C ILE A 26 -19.51 11.78 -4.08
N TYR A 27 -18.46 11.98 -3.29
CA TYR A 27 -18.55 12.78 -2.07
C TYR A 27 -19.00 14.22 -2.37
N THR A 28 -18.42 14.85 -3.39
CA THR A 28 -18.79 16.19 -3.83
C THR A 28 -20.25 16.25 -4.30
N ALA A 29 -20.73 15.25 -5.05
CA ALA A 29 -22.13 15.17 -5.46
C ALA A 29 -23.09 15.05 -4.26
N VAL A 30 -22.69 14.34 -3.21
CA VAL A 30 -23.46 14.26 -1.96
C VAL A 30 -23.48 15.59 -1.21
N ILE A 31 -22.34 16.29 -1.11
CA ILE A 31 -22.28 17.62 -0.46
C ILE A 31 -23.13 18.66 -1.21
N ALA A 32 -23.19 18.56 -2.54
CA ALA A 32 -24.00 19.42 -3.40
C ALA A 32 -25.48 18.99 -3.50
N ASP A 33 -25.92 18.00 -2.70
CA ASP A 33 -27.28 17.45 -2.70
C ASP A 33 -27.76 16.85 -4.04
N HIS A 34 -26.86 16.62 -5.01
CA HIS A 34 -27.20 16.02 -6.32
C HIS A 34 -27.67 14.57 -6.20
N MET A 35 -27.35 13.90 -5.09
CA MET A 35 -27.77 12.54 -4.79
C MET A 35 -28.93 12.49 -3.79
N THR A 36 -29.59 13.61 -3.50
CA THR A 36 -30.77 13.67 -2.62
C THR A 36 -32.04 13.43 -3.45
N PRO A 37 -32.93 12.48 -3.06
CA PRO A 37 -34.22 12.30 -3.75
C PRO A 37 -35.14 13.51 -3.62
N GLU A 38 -36.04 13.71 -4.59
CA GLU A 38 -37.01 14.82 -4.59
C GLU A 38 -37.98 14.78 -3.40
N ASP A 39 -38.45 13.60 -3.04
CA ASP A 39 -39.29 13.32 -1.87
C ASP A 39 -38.48 13.18 -0.56
N GLY A 40 -37.16 13.32 -0.65
CA GLY A 40 -36.24 13.21 0.48
C GLY A 40 -36.01 11.79 0.98
N VAL A 41 -36.60 10.75 0.35
CA VAL A 41 -36.48 9.34 0.73
C VAL A 41 -36.29 8.46 -0.51
N PRO A 42 -35.51 7.36 -0.48
CA PRO A 42 -34.64 6.86 0.59
C PRO A 42 -33.39 7.75 0.82
N LEU A 43 -32.37 7.27 1.54
CA LEU A 43 -31.21 8.09 1.92
C LEU A 43 -30.53 8.79 0.72
N PHE A 44 -30.39 8.11 -0.42
CA PHE A 44 -29.83 8.63 -1.67
C PHE A 44 -30.73 8.30 -2.87
N ALA A 45 -30.67 9.14 -3.90
CA ALA A 45 -31.29 8.89 -5.20
C ALA A 45 -30.72 7.62 -5.83
N GLY A 46 -31.58 6.79 -6.42
CA GLY A 46 -31.20 5.50 -7.03
C GLY A 46 -31.07 4.32 -6.06
N VAL A 47 -31.31 4.52 -4.76
CA VAL A 47 -31.40 3.41 -3.80
C VAL A 47 -32.67 2.61 -4.04
N ASP A 48 -32.50 1.41 -4.59
CA ASP A 48 -33.52 0.37 -4.63
C ASP A 48 -33.63 -0.33 -3.26
N VAL A 49 -34.83 -0.35 -2.66
CA VAL A 49 -35.08 -0.91 -1.31
C VAL A 49 -34.85 -2.43 -1.25
N GLY A 50 -35.20 -3.17 -2.31
CA GLY A 50 -35.01 -4.61 -2.38
C GLY A 50 -33.55 -5.01 -2.56
N ARG A 51 -32.79 -4.22 -3.34
CA ARG A 51 -31.36 -4.47 -3.60
C ARG A 51 -30.44 -3.89 -2.55
N HIS A 52 -30.83 -2.81 -1.88
CA HIS A 52 -29.99 -2.08 -0.91
C HIS A 52 -30.66 -1.96 0.48
N PRO A 53 -31.08 -3.06 1.11
CA PRO A 53 -31.86 -3.02 2.35
C PRO A 53 -31.14 -2.31 3.50
N ARG A 54 -29.80 -2.40 3.56
CA ARG A 54 -28.98 -1.72 4.58
C ARG A 54 -28.96 -0.21 4.42
N LEU A 55 -28.91 0.31 3.19
CA LEU A 55 -28.97 1.75 2.91
C LEU A 55 -30.39 2.28 3.04
N ALA A 56 -31.39 1.50 2.62
CA ALA A 56 -32.80 1.88 2.76
C ALA A 56 -33.24 1.99 4.23
N GLY A 57 -32.64 1.20 5.13
CA GLY A 57 -32.92 1.26 6.57
C GLY A 57 -32.28 2.46 7.29
N GLN A 58 -31.44 3.26 6.62
CA GLN A 58 -30.78 4.42 7.21
C GLN A 58 -31.73 5.63 7.27
N LYS A 59 -31.58 6.47 8.29
CA LYS A 59 -32.39 7.69 8.44
C LYS A 59 -32.06 8.68 7.30
N PRO A 60 -33.05 9.17 6.53
CA PRO A 60 -32.81 10.00 5.35
C PRO A 60 -32.60 11.48 5.71
N THR A 61 -31.43 11.81 6.28
CA THR A 61 -31.05 13.20 6.61
C THR A 61 -29.80 13.62 5.86
N SER A 62 -29.62 14.94 5.68
CA SER A 62 -28.40 15.53 5.12
C SER A 62 -27.15 15.07 5.86
N ASP A 63 -27.20 15.07 7.19
CA ASP A 63 -26.08 14.68 8.03
C ASP A 63 -25.74 13.21 7.83
N ASN A 64 -26.75 12.33 7.73
CA ASN A 64 -26.51 10.91 7.52
C ASN A 64 -25.95 10.62 6.12
N ARG A 65 -26.41 11.35 5.09
CA ARG A 65 -25.81 11.29 3.75
C ARG A 65 -24.32 11.64 3.78
N ARG A 66 -23.96 12.74 4.45
CA ARG A 66 -22.58 13.18 4.63
C ARG A 66 -21.75 12.15 5.40
N HIS A 67 -22.29 11.57 6.46
CA HIS A 67 -21.63 10.53 7.22
C HIS A 67 -21.34 9.28 6.39
N VAL A 68 -22.34 8.77 5.66
CA VAL A 68 -22.18 7.57 4.81
C VAL A 68 -21.17 7.82 3.69
N ALA A 69 -21.28 8.94 2.97
CA ALA A 69 -20.35 9.29 1.90
C ALA A 69 -18.92 9.53 2.43
N GLY A 70 -18.79 10.23 3.56
CA GLY A 70 -17.50 10.46 4.19
C GLY A 70 -16.86 9.18 4.73
N HIS A 71 -17.66 8.21 5.20
CA HIS A 71 -17.17 6.90 5.58
C HIS A 71 -16.64 6.13 4.37
N LEU A 72 -17.39 6.07 3.26
CA LEU A 72 -16.93 5.45 2.01
C LEU A 72 -15.59 6.07 1.56
N ARG A 73 -15.49 7.40 1.54
CA ARG A 73 -14.26 8.12 1.19
C ARG A 73 -13.09 7.67 2.06
N ARG A 74 -13.21 7.72 3.39
CA ARG A 74 -12.14 7.27 4.30
C ARG A 74 -11.76 5.81 4.07
N SER A 75 -12.73 4.93 3.85
CA SER A 75 -12.46 3.51 3.59
C SER A 75 -11.68 3.28 2.29
N VAL A 76 -12.01 4.00 1.21
CA VAL A 76 -11.28 3.90 -0.07
C VAL A 76 -9.85 4.42 0.10
N TYR A 77 -9.67 5.57 0.76
CA TYR A 77 -8.33 6.12 1.05
C TYR A 77 -7.48 5.17 1.91
N ALA A 78 -8.07 4.53 2.92
CA ALA A 78 -7.35 3.55 3.74
C ALA A 78 -6.94 2.31 2.93
N SER A 79 -7.83 1.80 2.06
CA SER A 79 -7.50 0.68 1.17
C SER A 79 -6.40 1.04 0.19
N TYR A 80 -6.49 2.21 -0.47
CA TYR A 80 -5.49 2.73 -1.39
C TYR A 80 -4.07 2.62 -0.82
N ILE A 81 -3.86 3.09 0.40
CA ILE A 81 -2.53 3.15 1.01
C ILE A 81 -2.00 1.75 1.30
N LYS A 82 -2.88 0.84 1.71
CA LYS A 82 -2.53 -0.56 1.93
C LYS A 82 -2.18 -1.25 0.60
N ASP A 83 -3.05 -1.15 -0.38
CA ASP A 83 -2.92 -1.83 -1.68
C ASP A 83 -1.71 -1.30 -2.46
N LEU A 84 -1.48 0.02 -2.45
CA LEU A 84 -0.29 0.64 -3.07
C LEU A 84 1.01 0.14 -2.44
N TYR A 85 1.03 -0.07 -1.12
CA TYR A 85 2.19 -0.61 -0.45
C TYR A 85 2.43 -2.09 -0.81
N GLU A 86 1.37 -2.91 -0.83
CA GLU A 86 1.49 -4.32 -1.23
C GLU A 86 2.07 -4.42 -2.65
N ASP A 87 1.60 -3.57 -3.55
CA ASP A 87 2.15 -3.46 -4.91
C ASP A 87 3.60 -2.95 -4.94
N PHE A 88 3.96 -2.03 -4.04
CA PHE A 88 5.33 -1.55 -3.90
C PHE A 88 6.26 -2.66 -3.38
N ALA A 89 5.82 -3.45 -2.40
CA ALA A 89 6.57 -4.60 -1.91
C ALA A 89 6.77 -5.66 -2.99
N GLU A 90 5.72 -5.97 -3.78
CA GLU A 90 5.83 -6.87 -4.93
C GLU A 90 6.82 -6.33 -5.97
N TYR A 91 6.76 -5.03 -6.25
CA TYR A 91 7.72 -4.37 -7.13
C TYR A 91 9.16 -4.50 -6.63
N LEU A 92 9.40 -4.26 -5.34
CA LEU A 92 10.72 -4.42 -4.71
C LEU A 92 11.25 -5.85 -4.81
N MET A 93 10.38 -6.85 -4.58
CA MET A 93 10.70 -8.27 -4.77
C MET A 93 11.16 -8.59 -6.18
N GLU A 94 10.40 -8.10 -7.17
CA GLU A 94 10.71 -8.36 -8.57
C GLU A 94 12.04 -7.70 -8.97
N ILE A 95 12.30 -6.45 -8.57
CA ILE A 95 13.57 -5.78 -8.91
C ILE A 95 14.77 -6.42 -8.24
N VAL A 96 14.68 -6.87 -6.97
CA VAL A 96 15.76 -7.60 -6.30
C VAL A 96 16.02 -8.90 -7.04
N SER A 97 14.97 -9.66 -7.36
CA SER A 97 15.10 -10.91 -8.11
C SER A 97 15.75 -10.72 -9.49
N VAL A 98 15.42 -9.65 -10.21
CA VAL A 98 16.06 -9.32 -11.49
C VAL A 98 17.50 -8.84 -11.31
N ALA A 99 17.77 -7.96 -10.34
CA ALA A 99 19.11 -7.44 -10.08
C ALA A 99 20.12 -8.56 -9.76
N ARG A 100 19.67 -9.62 -9.08
CA ARG A 100 20.48 -10.81 -8.78
C ARG A 100 21.05 -11.52 -9.99
N LYS A 101 20.36 -11.48 -11.14
CA LYS A 101 20.87 -12.12 -12.36
C LYS A 101 22.14 -11.45 -12.89
N GLY A 102 22.48 -10.26 -12.40
CA GLY A 102 23.72 -9.53 -12.72
C GLY A 102 24.71 -9.38 -11.56
N SER A 103 24.37 -9.80 -10.33
CA SER A 103 25.17 -9.57 -9.12
C SER A 103 25.72 -10.87 -8.53
N LYS A 104 26.74 -10.81 -7.65
CA LYS A 104 27.23 -12.03 -7.01
C LYS A 104 26.18 -12.51 -5.97
N PRO A 105 25.88 -13.82 -5.92
CA PRO A 105 24.93 -14.39 -4.96
C PRO A 105 25.20 -14.01 -3.49
N THR A 106 26.47 -13.73 -3.17
CA THR A 106 26.95 -13.37 -1.84
C THR A 106 26.62 -11.95 -1.40
N ASP A 107 26.25 -11.05 -2.31
CA ASP A 107 26.07 -9.63 -1.98
C ASP A 107 24.79 -9.41 -1.16
N ILE A 108 23.74 -10.17 -1.45
CA ILE A 108 22.48 -10.17 -0.67
C ILE A 108 22.62 -10.86 0.68
N ALA A 109 23.51 -11.85 0.79
CA ALA A 109 23.74 -12.60 2.02
C ALA A 109 24.82 -11.98 2.92
N ARG A 110 25.54 -10.95 2.45
CA ARG A 110 26.71 -10.38 3.13
C ARG A 110 26.38 -9.79 4.50
N GLU A 111 25.22 -9.16 4.62
CA GLU A 111 24.83 -8.45 5.85
C GLU A 111 23.69 -9.14 6.62
N HIS A 112 23.16 -10.25 6.09
CA HIS A 112 21.95 -10.86 6.64
C HIS A 112 22.15 -12.31 7.02
N LYS A 113 22.07 -12.57 8.32
CA LYS A 113 21.91 -13.93 8.84
C LYS A 113 20.50 -14.41 8.49
N VAL A 114 20.43 -15.43 7.64
CA VAL A 114 19.21 -16.11 7.25
C VAL A 114 19.11 -17.42 8.03
N THR A 115 17.95 -17.70 8.62
CA THR A 115 17.63 -18.99 9.23
C THR A 115 16.72 -19.72 8.26
N LEU A 116 17.15 -20.89 7.79
CA LEU A 116 16.38 -21.76 6.90
C LEU A 116 16.22 -23.12 7.56
N GLU A 117 15.09 -23.78 7.35
CA GLU A 117 14.91 -25.15 7.82
C GLU A 117 15.69 -26.12 6.93
N ALA A 118 16.25 -27.16 7.53
CA ALA A 118 17.03 -28.15 6.79
C ALA A 118 16.19 -28.86 5.71
N GLY A 119 14.89 -29.03 5.93
CA GLY A 119 13.97 -29.62 4.94
C GLY A 119 13.85 -28.75 3.68
N GLU A 120 13.69 -27.44 3.84
CA GLU A 120 13.57 -26.49 2.73
C GLU A 120 14.84 -26.47 1.85
N ILE A 121 16.02 -26.59 2.48
CA ILE A 121 17.29 -26.68 1.76
C ILE A 121 17.39 -28.00 0.99
N LEU A 122 16.93 -29.11 1.58
CA LEU A 122 16.98 -30.43 0.95
C LEU A 122 15.98 -30.59 -0.20
N ASP A 123 14.88 -29.84 -0.16
CA ASP A 123 13.88 -29.78 -1.23
C ASP A 123 14.34 -28.90 -2.42
N CYS A 124 15.43 -28.15 -2.28
CA CYS A 124 16.00 -27.37 -3.38
C CYS A 124 16.72 -28.28 -4.39
N HIS A 125 16.42 -28.11 -5.68
CA HIS A 125 17.01 -28.90 -6.75
C HIS A 125 18.19 -28.19 -7.45
N SER A 126 18.38 -26.90 -7.17
CA SER A 126 19.41 -26.07 -7.77
C SER A 126 19.92 -24.97 -6.83
N LEU A 127 21.07 -24.39 -7.17
CA LEU A 127 21.57 -23.19 -6.49
C LEU A 127 20.60 -22.00 -6.64
N GLU A 128 19.85 -21.95 -7.75
CA GLU A 128 18.84 -20.92 -8.00
C GLU A 128 17.67 -21.04 -7.01
N ASP A 129 17.27 -22.26 -6.65
CA ASP A 129 16.22 -22.51 -5.65
C ASP A 129 16.67 -22.09 -4.24
N VAL A 130 17.89 -22.44 -3.85
CA VAL A 130 18.48 -22.01 -2.57
C VAL A 130 18.57 -20.48 -2.50
N LEU A 131 18.93 -19.86 -3.62
CA LEU A 131 18.94 -18.41 -3.73
C LEU A 131 17.53 -17.83 -3.65
N GLY A 132 16.53 -18.48 -4.24
CA GLY A 132 15.11 -18.15 -4.08
C GLY A 132 14.71 -18.11 -2.61
N LEU A 133 15.03 -19.14 -1.83
CA LEU A 133 14.76 -19.22 -0.40
C LEU A 133 15.43 -18.09 0.40
N VAL A 134 16.71 -17.82 0.14
CA VAL A 134 17.45 -16.73 0.80
C VAL A 134 16.79 -15.38 0.54
N THR A 135 16.31 -15.14 -0.68
CA THR A 135 15.63 -13.89 -1.03
C THR A 135 14.23 -13.83 -0.45
N ALA A 136 13.46 -14.91 -0.47
CA ALA A 136 12.17 -14.97 0.19
C ALA A 136 12.29 -14.63 1.68
N SER A 137 13.23 -15.27 2.38
CA SER A 137 13.47 -14.99 3.81
C SER A 137 13.94 -13.55 4.09
N PHE A 138 14.72 -12.95 3.17
CA PHE A 138 15.05 -11.53 3.25
C PHE A 138 13.77 -10.66 3.18
N PHE A 139 12.85 -10.97 2.27
CA PHE A 139 11.59 -10.25 2.14
C PHE A 139 10.60 -10.51 3.26
N ASP A 140 10.45 -11.73 3.75
CA ASP A 140 9.63 -12.03 4.94
C ASP A 140 10.06 -11.17 6.12
N ARG A 141 11.37 -10.97 6.26
CA ARG A 141 11.92 -10.09 7.29
C ARG A 141 11.61 -8.63 7.03
N LEU A 142 11.69 -8.16 5.78
CA LEU A 142 11.30 -6.79 5.41
C LEU A 142 9.82 -6.52 5.65
N GLU A 143 8.93 -7.48 5.34
CA GLU A 143 7.49 -7.39 5.60
C GLU A 143 7.17 -7.30 7.10
N GLN A 144 7.97 -7.98 7.93
CA GLN A 144 7.87 -7.90 9.39
C GLN A 144 8.44 -6.59 9.97
N MET A 145 9.19 -5.80 9.20
CA MET A 145 9.72 -4.53 9.69
C MET A 145 8.65 -3.44 9.66
N SER A 146 8.37 -2.87 10.83
CA SER A 146 7.53 -1.69 10.99
C SER A 146 8.21 -0.38 10.56
N ASN A 147 9.53 -0.39 10.40
CA ASN A 147 10.33 0.80 10.11
C ASN A 147 10.90 0.73 8.68
N THR A 148 10.33 1.53 7.79
CA THR A 148 10.66 1.48 6.37
C THR A 148 12.01 2.12 6.02
N LYS A 149 12.55 3.00 6.86
CA LYS A 149 13.92 3.51 6.70
C LYS A 149 14.93 2.36 6.71
N ARG A 150 14.71 1.37 7.58
CA ARG A 150 15.50 0.13 7.57
C ARG A 150 15.30 -0.67 6.29
N ILE A 151 14.09 -0.75 5.74
CA ILE A 151 13.84 -1.49 4.48
C ILE A 151 14.63 -0.88 3.32
N LEU A 152 14.58 0.45 3.15
CA LEU A 152 15.32 1.14 2.08
C LEU A 152 16.83 1.04 2.27
N GLN A 153 17.32 1.13 3.51
CA GLN A 153 18.74 0.93 3.83
C GLN A 153 19.19 -0.50 3.53
N LEU A 154 18.42 -1.50 3.96
CA LEU A 154 18.72 -2.91 3.70
C LEU A 154 18.72 -3.24 2.20
N LEU A 155 17.82 -2.63 1.44
CA LEU A 155 17.80 -2.75 -0.02
C LEU A 155 19.00 -2.04 -0.66
N ASN A 156 19.33 -0.84 -0.18
CA ASN A 156 20.52 -0.11 -0.64
C ASN A 156 21.79 -0.92 -0.42
N ASP A 157 21.96 -1.45 0.79
CA ASP A 157 23.17 -2.15 1.22
C ASP A 157 23.25 -3.55 0.60
N GLY A 158 22.12 -4.27 0.54
CA GLY A 158 22.04 -5.62 -0.04
C GLY A 158 22.11 -5.68 -1.57
N LEU A 159 21.75 -4.59 -2.26
CA LEU A 159 21.85 -4.48 -3.73
C LEU A 159 23.00 -3.58 -4.21
N GLY A 160 23.67 -2.85 -3.31
CA GLY A 160 24.74 -1.89 -3.66
C GLY A 160 24.24 -0.74 -4.54
N LEU A 161 23.05 -0.22 -4.26
CA LEU A 161 22.36 0.76 -5.12
C LEU A 161 22.92 2.18 -5.05
N ASP A 162 23.73 2.49 -4.04
CA ASP A 162 24.30 3.82 -3.76
C ASP A 162 23.22 4.92 -3.81
N LEU A 163 22.10 4.67 -3.12
CA LEU A 163 20.95 5.58 -3.07
C LEU A 163 21.33 6.89 -2.40
N ASP A 164 20.99 8.00 -3.06
CA ASP A 164 21.16 9.34 -2.50
C ASP A 164 20.34 9.50 -1.21
N ALA A 165 21.02 9.89 -0.12
CA ALA A 165 20.42 10.14 1.18
C ALA A 165 19.26 11.16 1.11
N VAL A 166 19.31 12.10 0.16
CA VAL A 166 18.23 13.07 -0.08
C VAL A 166 16.96 12.38 -0.56
N VAL A 167 17.09 11.40 -1.47
CA VAL A 167 15.95 10.63 -2.00
C VAL A 167 15.35 9.75 -0.89
N VAL A 168 16.21 9.13 -0.05
CA VAL A 168 15.75 8.32 1.08
C VAL A 168 14.97 9.18 2.09
N ALA A 169 15.47 10.37 2.42
CA ALA A 169 14.79 11.30 3.33
C ALA A 169 13.44 11.78 2.76
N ALA A 170 13.38 12.10 1.46
CA ALA A 170 12.14 12.55 0.81
C ALA A 170 11.08 11.44 0.71
N ALA A 171 11.50 10.18 0.58
CA ALA A 171 10.59 9.04 0.54
C ALA A 171 10.04 8.66 1.93
N GLN A 172 10.79 8.98 3.00
CA GLN A 172 10.52 8.52 4.37
C GLN A 172 9.06 8.74 4.85
N PRO A 173 8.44 9.92 4.68
CA PRO A 173 7.08 10.18 5.19
C PRO A 173 6.04 9.24 4.55
N TYR A 174 6.10 9.06 3.23
CA TYR A 174 5.18 8.21 2.47
C TYR A 174 5.18 6.77 2.97
N VAL A 175 6.35 6.28 3.40
CA VAL A 175 6.50 4.87 3.78
C VAL A 175 6.37 4.60 5.27
N GLU A 176 6.53 5.61 6.12
CA GLU A 176 6.18 5.52 7.54
C GLU A 176 4.67 5.67 7.75
N LEU A 177 4.01 6.49 6.93
CA LEU A 177 2.56 6.67 6.93
C LEU A 177 1.83 5.32 6.83
N ARG A 178 2.36 4.35 6.06
CA ARG A 178 1.79 3.00 5.95
C ARG A 178 1.68 2.27 7.28
N HIS A 179 2.72 2.32 8.13
CA HIS A 179 2.69 1.61 9.42
C HIS A 179 1.63 2.21 10.34
N LEU A 180 1.48 3.54 10.31
CA LEU A 180 0.46 4.21 11.08
C LEU A 180 -0.91 3.84 10.54
N LEU A 181 -1.19 4.12 9.27
CA LEU A 181 -2.53 3.96 8.71
C LEU A 181 -3.03 2.50 8.66
N VAL A 182 -2.14 1.51 8.54
CA VAL A 182 -2.50 0.08 8.60
C VAL A 182 -2.86 -0.37 10.02
N HIS A 183 -2.35 0.30 11.06
CA HIS A 183 -2.63 -0.04 12.46
C HIS A 183 -3.56 0.95 13.17
N THR A 184 -3.90 2.08 12.56
CA THR A 184 -4.74 3.15 13.15
C THR A 184 -5.95 3.54 12.28
N ASP A 185 -6.49 2.60 11.48
CA ASP A 185 -7.69 2.81 10.65
C ASP A 185 -7.62 4.06 9.74
N GLY A 186 -6.44 4.34 9.17
CA GLY A 186 -6.28 5.47 8.27
C GLY A 186 -6.19 6.84 8.94
N VAL A 187 -5.80 6.92 10.23
CA VAL A 187 -5.52 8.18 10.92
C VAL A 187 -4.04 8.29 11.30
N ALA A 188 -3.33 9.30 10.77
CA ALA A 188 -1.95 9.56 11.16
C ALA A 188 -1.85 9.92 12.66
N SER A 189 -0.85 9.40 13.36
CA SER A 189 -0.68 9.70 14.78
C SER A 189 -0.13 11.12 15.00
N PRO A 190 -0.37 11.75 16.17
CA PRO A 190 0.17 13.06 16.48
C PRO A 190 1.71 13.12 16.38
N GLU A 191 2.40 12.03 16.71
CA GLU A 191 3.86 11.93 16.61
C GLU A 191 4.33 12.02 15.16
N PHE A 192 3.64 11.34 14.24
CA PHE A 192 3.95 11.43 12.81
C PHE A 192 3.72 12.83 12.25
N CYS A 193 2.60 13.46 12.59
CA CYS A 193 2.32 14.83 12.15
C CYS A 193 3.33 15.84 12.73
N ALA A 194 3.93 15.55 13.88
CA ALA A 194 4.99 16.38 14.46
C ALA A 194 6.35 16.14 13.79
N GLU A 195 6.65 14.90 13.40
CA GLU A 195 7.89 14.53 12.71
C GLU A 195 7.91 14.98 11.25
N PHE A 196 6.74 15.00 10.60
CA PHE A 196 6.57 15.43 9.20
C PHE A 196 5.47 16.50 9.08
N PRO A 197 5.71 17.75 9.52
CA PRO A 197 4.69 18.79 9.59
C PRO A 197 4.27 19.36 8.22
N ASP A 198 5.14 19.23 7.22
CA ASP A 198 4.90 19.70 5.85
C ASP A 198 4.23 18.64 4.96
N PHE A 199 3.83 17.51 5.56
CA PHE A 199 3.27 16.34 4.90
C PHE A 199 1.80 16.11 5.30
#